data_AF-A0A7X5VHZ9-F1
#
_entry.id   AF-A0A7X5VHZ9-F1
#
_cell.length_a   1.000
_cell.length_b   1.000
_cell.length_c   1.000
_cell.angle_alpha   90.00
_cell.angle_beta   90.00
_cell.angle_gamma   90.00
#
_symmetry.space_group_name_H-M   'P 1'
#
loop_
_entity.id
_entity.type
_entity.pdbx_description
1 polymer ?
#
loop_
_entity_poly.entity_id
_entity_poly.type
_entity_poly.pdbx_seq_one_letter_code
_entity_poly.pdbx_strand_id
1 'polypeptide(L)'
;MKEIDRRTLLKAAGGVAAAGLAATAGVTALDRPANAAPATFPHPGGLHNWGDLNRAKVRVAAGDDPWLSGWNRLIANGHAQSTWQPNPQATIIRGGTGENYGILYNDVHAAYQNALRWRVQGTTAHGDCARNILNAWSARLTTVTGNADRFLAAGIYGYQFANVAELMRDYPGFDLARFKTMMLNVFYPLNNSFLVNHNDACITNYWANWDLCTMNSILAIGILCDDAAKYDQAVNYFKNGAGNGSIRHAIPFVYDDQGLAQWQESGRDQGHTLMGIGQMGAFCEMAWNQGEDLYGYDNNRFLKAAQYVAKYNLGQDVPFTKYTWGTGQDCAYREHTVISAASRGQVRPVWEILHFHYTRRRYLSVPSISAMAAQVRPEGGGGDYGSTSGGFDQTGFGTLAYAK
;
A
#
# COMPACT_ATOMS: atom_id res chain seq x y z
N MET A 1 -44.29 -4.49 -25.10
CA MET A 1 -43.13 -3.67 -25.52
C MET A 1 -43.51 -2.22 -25.23
N LYS A 2 -42.66 -1.48 -24.52
CA LYS A 2 -42.84 -0.15 -23.88
C LYS A 2 -43.35 -0.16 -22.41
N GLU A 3 -42.39 0.14 -21.55
CA GLU A 3 -42.35 0.95 -20.31
C GLU A 3 -43.58 1.05 -19.41
N ILE A 4 -43.38 0.72 -18.12
CA ILE A 4 -44.20 1.19 -17.01
C ILE A 4 -43.28 1.79 -15.93
N ASP A 5 -43.45 3.10 -15.78
CA ASP A 5 -42.94 4.00 -14.76
C ASP A 5 -43.42 3.59 -13.35
N ARG A 6 -42.52 3.65 -12.35
CA ARG A 6 -42.83 3.42 -10.94
C ARG A 6 -42.56 4.71 -10.17
N ARG A 7 -43.57 5.59 -10.11
CA ARG A 7 -43.70 6.62 -9.09
C ARG A 7 -45.04 6.51 -8.36
N THR A 8 -44.92 6.59 -7.03
CA THR A 8 -45.92 6.98 -6.04
C THR A 8 -46.65 5.86 -5.30
N LEU A 9 -46.36 5.76 -3.99
CA LEU A 9 -47.21 5.41 -2.83
C LEU A 9 -46.21 5.24 -1.65
N LEU A 10 -46.26 5.90 -0.50
CA LEU A 10 -47.38 6.44 0.27
C LEU A 10 -46.99 7.72 1.05
N LYS A 11 -47.98 8.62 1.19
CA LYS A 11 -48.12 9.57 2.30
C LYS A 11 -49.30 9.13 3.17
N ALA A 12 -49.08 9.04 4.48
CA ALA A 12 -50.04 9.27 5.57
C ALA A 12 -49.25 9.21 6.90
N ALA A 13 -49.58 9.85 8.02
CA ALA A 13 -49.99 11.21 8.41
C ALA A 13 -50.16 11.18 9.95
N GLY A 14 -49.61 12.15 10.69
CA GLY A 14 -49.83 12.40 12.13
C GLY A 14 -48.71 11.91 13.05
N GLY A 15 -48.02 12.69 13.91
CA GLY A 15 -48.08 14.10 14.27
C GLY A 15 -48.05 14.27 15.80
N VAL A 16 -46.88 14.46 16.43
CA VAL A 16 -46.64 15.24 17.67
C VAL A 16 -45.16 15.69 17.69
N ALA A 17 -44.94 16.97 17.99
CA ALA A 17 -43.67 17.67 17.96
C ALA A 17 -42.77 17.40 19.19
N ALA A 18 -41.47 17.23 18.94
CA ALA A 18 -40.40 17.64 19.87
C ALA A 18 -39.16 17.98 19.03
N ALA A 19 -38.68 19.21 19.19
CA ALA A 19 -37.57 19.78 18.44
C ALA A 19 -36.25 19.06 18.75
N GLY A 20 -35.60 18.57 17.70
CA GLY A 20 -34.19 18.22 17.68
C GLY A 20 -33.72 18.39 16.24
N LEU A 21 -32.82 19.34 16.00
CA LEU A 21 -32.20 19.54 14.68
C LEU A 21 -31.41 18.29 14.30
N ALA A 22 -32.07 17.34 13.63
CA ALA A 22 -31.38 16.36 12.81
C ALA A 22 -30.94 17.10 11.54
N ALA A 23 -29.69 17.54 11.50
CA ALA A 23 -29.03 17.87 10.26
C ALA A 23 -29.00 16.59 9.41
N THR A 24 -29.99 16.47 8.51
CA THR A 24 -29.90 15.54 7.39
C THR A 24 -28.73 16.03 6.54
N ALA A 25 -27.54 15.51 6.82
CA ALA A 25 -26.45 15.49 5.86
C ALA A 25 -26.94 14.64 4.69
N GLY A 26 -27.64 15.29 3.76
CA GLY A 26 -27.82 14.76 2.43
C GLY A 26 -26.41 14.49 1.92
N VAL A 27 -26.13 13.22 1.63
CA VAL A 27 -24.96 12.84 0.86
C VAL A 27 -25.22 13.31 -0.56
N THR A 28 -25.15 14.62 -0.78
CA THR A 28 -24.69 15.12 -2.05
C THR A 28 -23.24 14.65 -2.11
N ALA A 29 -23.01 13.56 -2.84
CA ALA A 29 -21.70 13.31 -3.41
C ALA A 29 -21.35 14.60 -4.17
N LEU A 30 -20.64 15.50 -3.50
CA LEU A 30 -20.03 16.62 -4.17
C LEU A 30 -19.11 15.98 -5.18
N ASP A 31 -19.37 16.26 -6.46
CA ASP A 31 -18.40 16.11 -7.55
C ASP A 31 -17.15 16.88 -7.12
N ARG A 32 -16.31 16.23 -6.31
CA ARG A 32 -14.95 16.68 -6.07
C ARG A 32 -14.27 16.56 -7.42
N PRO A 33 -13.66 17.63 -7.95
CA PRO A 33 -12.71 17.42 -9.02
C PRO A 33 -11.70 16.38 -8.52
N ALA A 34 -11.48 15.33 -9.29
CA ALA A 34 -10.71 14.13 -8.94
C ALA A 34 -9.20 14.40 -8.76
N ASN A 35 -8.81 15.58 -8.28
CA ASN A 35 -7.48 16.15 -8.39
C ASN A 35 -7.06 16.97 -7.17
N ALA A 36 -7.82 16.93 -6.08
CA ALA A 36 -7.51 17.68 -4.87
C ALA A 36 -7.61 16.81 -3.63
N ALA A 37 -6.63 16.97 -2.74
CA ALA A 37 -6.57 16.37 -1.42
C ALA A 37 -7.90 16.55 -0.68
N PRO A 38 -8.26 15.61 0.23
CA PRO A 38 -9.43 15.79 1.06
C PRO A 38 -9.26 17.06 1.91
N ALA A 39 -10.37 17.78 2.10
CA ALA A 39 -10.42 18.98 2.95
C ALA A 39 -10.00 18.69 4.41
N THR A 40 -10.15 17.44 4.84
CA THR A 40 -9.70 16.92 6.13
C THR A 40 -9.22 15.49 5.94
N PHE A 41 -8.05 15.16 6.48
CA PHE A 41 -7.53 13.79 6.46
C PHE A 41 -8.19 12.94 7.56
N PRO A 42 -8.92 11.86 7.25
CA PRO A 42 -9.34 10.88 8.26
C PRO A 42 -8.13 10.14 8.84
N HIS A 43 -8.18 9.80 10.14
CA HIS A 43 -7.15 9.03 10.84
C HIS A 43 -7.69 7.88 11.70
N PRO A 44 -7.01 6.70 11.71
CA PRO A 44 -5.95 6.33 10.79
C PRO A 44 -6.49 6.28 9.35
N GLY A 45 -5.69 6.79 8.41
CA GLY A 45 -6.13 6.99 7.03
C GLY A 45 -5.13 6.52 5.97
N GLY A 46 -4.03 5.88 6.40
CA GLY A 46 -3.09 5.21 5.52
C GLY A 46 -3.67 3.89 4.99
N LEU A 47 -2.95 2.78 5.20
CA LEU A 47 -3.37 1.43 4.78
C LEU A 47 -4.56 0.90 5.59
N HIS A 48 -4.76 1.39 6.81
CA HIS A 48 -5.82 0.94 7.69
C HIS A 48 -6.77 2.08 8.05
N ASN A 49 -8.02 1.72 8.23
CA ASN A 49 -9.09 2.58 8.71
C ASN A 49 -9.80 1.94 9.92
N TRP A 50 -10.56 2.75 10.66
CA TRP A 50 -11.29 2.26 11.85
C TRP A 50 -12.28 1.14 11.56
N GLY A 51 -12.94 1.16 10.39
CA GLY A 51 -13.93 0.15 10.02
C GLY A 51 -13.31 -1.24 9.90
N ASP A 52 -12.15 -1.34 9.25
CA ASP A 52 -11.45 -2.59 9.04
C ASP A 52 -10.75 -3.07 10.34
N LEU A 53 -10.17 -2.17 11.13
CA LEU A 53 -9.59 -2.51 12.44
C LEU A 53 -10.65 -3.03 13.44
N ASN A 54 -11.81 -2.35 13.54
CA ASN A 54 -12.89 -2.79 14.42
C ASN A 54 -13.48 -4.13 13.98
N ARG A 55 -13.58 -4.37 12.66
CA ARG A 55 -14.02 -5.66 12.13
C ARG A 55 -13.06 -6.77 12.52
N ALA A 56 -11.75 -6.57 12.34
CA ALA A 56 -10.74 -7.53 12.76
C ALA A 56 -10.85 -7.83 14.26
N LYS A 57 -10.96 -6.81 15.12
CA LYS A 57 -11.16 -6.97 16.56
C LYS A 57 -12.37 -7.85 16.90
N VAL A 58 -13.55 -7.52 16.36
CA VAL A 58 -14.79 -8.25 16.66
C VAL A 58 -14.72 -9.69 16.14
N ARG A 59 -14.21 -9.89 14.91
CA ARG A 59 -14.15 -11.21 14.27
C ARG A 59 -13.11 -12.14 14.92
N VAL A 60 -11.96 -11.61 15.33
CA VAL A 60 -10.96 -12.37 16.11
C VAL A 60 -11.54 -12.78 17.45
N ALA A 61 -12.22 -11.88 18.17
CA ALA A 61 -12.85 -12.20 19.45
C ALA A 61 -13.98 -13.24 19.33
N ALA A 62 -14.68 -13.26 18.18
CA ALA A 62 -15.71 -14.26 17.87
C ALA A 62 -15.13 -15.62 17.41
N GLY A 63 -13.84 -15.68 17.08
CA GLY A 63 -13.21 -16.88 16.51
C GLY A 63 -13.55 -17.12 15.04
N ASP A 64 -13.92 -16.07 14.30
CA ASP A 64 -14.37 -16.17 12.91
C ASP A 64 -13.18 -16.22 11.93
N ASP A 65 -13.22 -17.16 10.99
CA ASP A 65 -12.32 -17.17 9.84
C ASP A 65 -12.82 -16.22 8.71
N PRO A 66 -11.91 -15.58 7.97
CA PRO A 66 -10.46 -15.82 7.97
C PRO A 66 -9.66 -14.97 8.98
N TRP A 67 -10.31 -14.10 9.76
CA TRP A 67 -9.63 -13.20 10.70
C TRP A 67 -8.86 -13.94 11.79
N LEU A 68 -9.43 -15.02 12.34
CA LEU A 68 -8.74 -15.83 13.35
C LEU A 68 -7.46 -16.47 12.77
N SER A 69 -7.51 -17.03 11.56
CA SER A 69 -6.32 -17.55 10.88
C SER A 69 -5.25 -16.47 10.64
N GLY A 70 -5.66 -15.27 10.20
CA GLY A 70 -4.74 -14.13 10.05
C GLY A 70 -4.13 -13.67 11.39
N TRP A 71 -4.92 -13.66 12.46
CA TRP A 71 -4.47 -13.35 13.81
C TRP A 71 -3.46 -14.37 14.33
N ASN A 72 -3.73 -15.66 14.13
CA ASN A 72 -2.81 -16.74 14.51
C ASN A 72 -1.47 -16.62 13.76
N ARG A 73 -1.50 -16.22 12.48
CA ARG A 73 -0.28 -15.94 11.72
C ARG A 73 0.51 -14.77 12.32
N LEU A 74 -0.17 -13.69 12.72
CA LEU A 74 0.44 -12.53 13.37
C LEU A 74 1.14 -12.89 14.69
N ILE A 75 0.43 -13.53 15.63
CA ILE A 75 0.99 -13.78 16.96
C ILE A 75 2.15 -14.80 16.97
N ALA A 76 2.21 -15.67 15.94
CA ALA A 76 3.29 -16.63 15.76
C ALA A 76 4.59 -15.98 15.24
N ASN A 77 4.53 -14.77 14.68
CA ASN A 77 5.70 -14.10 14.13
C ASN A 77 6.59 -13.51 15.25
N GLY A 78 7.91 -13.65 15.12
CA GLY A 78 8.89 -13.14 16.09
C GLY A 78 8.89 -11.61 16.23
N HIS A 79 8.52 -10.89 15.18
CA HIS A 79 8.38 -9.43 15.20
C HIS A 79 7.16 -8.97 16.01
N ALA A 80 6.17 -9.84 16.25
CA ALA A 80 4.94 -9.50 16.97
C ALA A 80 5.07 -9.64 18.51
N GLN A 81 6.27 -9.87 19.04
CA GLN A 81 6.50 -10.02 20.47
C GLN A 81 6.74 -8.66 21.13
N SER A 82 6.07 -8.40 22.26
CA SER A 82 6.19 -7.13 23.00
C SER A 82 7.56 -6.92 23.65
N THR A 83 8.37 -7.98 23.71
CA THR A 83 9.74 -7.95 24.24
C THR A 83 10.77 -7.48 23.22
N TRP A 84 10.37 -7.21 21.96
CA TRP A 84 11.25 -6.68 20.93
C TRP A 84 11.97 -5.41 21.40
N GLN A 85 13.28 -5.33 21.16
CA GLN A 85 14.11 -4.19 21.50
C GLN A 85 14.53 -3.45 20.23
N PRO A 86 14.19 -2.17 20.06
CA PRO A 86 14.60 -1.40 18.88
C PRO A 86 16.12 -1.21 18.83
N ASN A 87 16.67 -1.13 17.62
CA ASN A 87 18.08 -0.86 17.37
C ASN A 87 18.27 0.38 16.46
N PRO A 88 17.87 1.58 16.92
CA PRO A 88 17.84 2.76 16.08
C PRO A 88 19.25 3.21 15.66
N GLN A 89 19.42 3.51 14.38
CA GLN A 89 20.68 3.98 13.80
C GLN A 89 20.59 5.46 13.42
N ALA A 90 21.70 6.20 13.53
CA ALA A 90 21.77 7.56 13.02
C ALA A 90 21.76 7.60 11.48
N THR A 91 22.42 6.62 10.88
CA THR A 91 22.56 6.48 9.43
C THR A 91 22.12 5.11 9.00
N ILE A 92 21.20 5.07 8.04
CA ILE A 92 20.83 3.87 7.30
C ILE A 92 21.48 3.91 5.92
N ILE A 93 22.19 2.84 5.57
CA ILE A 93 22.88 2.67 4.29
C ILE A 93 22.22 1.51 3.56
N ARG A 94 21.78 1.75 2.32
CA ARG A 94 21.34 0.68 1.40
C ARG A 94 22.15 0.75 0.11
N GLY A 95 22.82 -0.36 -0.19
CA GLY A 95 23.72 -0.50 -1.32
C GLY A 95 25.10 0.12 -1.08
N GLY A 96 26.14 -0.56 -1.57
CA GLY A 96 27.55 -0.20 -1.34
C GLY A 96 28.13 -0.75 -0.04
N THR A 97 29.29 -0.25 0.35
CA THR A 97 30.01 -0.70 1.56
C THR A 97 29.27 -0.29 2.84
N GLY A 98 29.13 -1.22 3.79
CA GLY A 98 28.57 -0.93 5.11
C GLY A 98 27.04 -0.87 5.13
N GLU A 99 26.36 -1.51 4.18
CA GLU A 99 24.90 -1.58 4.18
C GLU A 99 24.36 -2.17 5.50
N ASN A 100 23.33 -1.53 6.06
CA ASN A 100 22.77 -1.87 7.36
C ASN A 100 21.24 -1.72 7.41
N TYR A 101 20.60 -1.47 6.26
CA TYR A 101 19.16 -1.22 6.14
C TYR A 101 18.26 -2.34 6.69
N GLY A 102 18.81 -3.55 6.86
CA GLY A 102 18.12 -4.63 7.56
C GLY A 102 17.73 -4.32 8.99
N ILE A 103 18.51 -3.47 9.66
CA ILE A 103 18.18 -3.01 11.01
C ILE A 103 16.87 -2.23 11.00
N LEU A 104 16.69 -1.34 10.02
CA LEU A 104 15.48 -0.51 9.91
C LEU A 104 14.25 -1.35 9.58
N TYR A 105 14.29 -2.21 8.56
CA TYR A 105 13.08 -2.92 8.15
C TYR A 105 12.58 -3.90 9.22
N ASN A 106 13.46 -4.52 10.00
CA ASN A 106 13.04 -5.43 11.07
C ASN A 106 12.31 -4.64 12.16
N ASP A 107 12.82 -3.47 12.56
CA ASP A 107 12.18 -2.60 13.54
C ASP A 107 10.85 -2.03 13.04
N VAL A 108 10.75 -1.61 11.77
CA VAL A 108 9.49 -1.12 11.18
C VAL A 108 8.43 -2.22 11.22
N HIS A 109 8.80 -3.46 10.87
CA HIS A 109 7.87 -4.60 10.88
C HIS A 109 7.50 -5.02 12.32
N ALA A 110 8.44 -4.97 13.27
CA ALA A 110 8.13 -5.19 14.68
C ALA A 110 7.15 -4.14 15.21
N ALA A 111 7.35 -2.87 14.87
CA ALA A 111 6.45 -1.80 15.26
C ALA A 111 5.06 -1.99 14.63
N TYR A 112 4.98 -2.34 13.34
CA TYR A 112 3.72 -2.61 12.64
C TYR A 112 2.94 -3.75 13.29
N GLN A 113 3.59 -4.88 13.51
CA GLN A 113 2.95 -6.08 14.06
C GLN A 113 2.50 -5.87 15.51
N ASN A 114 3.30 -5.19 16.33
CA ASN A 114 2.89 -4.80 17.67
C ASN A 114 1.74 -3.77 17.67
N ALA A 115 1.73 -2.83 16.73
CA ALA A 115 0.61 -1.89 16.56
C ALA A 115 -0.69 -2.63 16.19
N LEU A 116 -0.65 -3.62 15.29
CA LEU A 116 -1.81 -4.47 14.97
C LEU A 116 -2.28 -5.26 16.19
N ARG A 117 -1.37 -5.86 16.96
CA ARG A 117 -1.74 -6.58 18.19
C ARG A 117 -2.44 -5.68 19.19
N TRP A 118 -1.95 -4.45 19.36
CA TRP A 118 -2.61 -3.46 20.20
C TRP A 118 -3.99 -3.06 19.66
N ARG A 119 -4.12 -2.72 18.37
CA ARG A 119 -5.40 -2.29 17.79
C ARG A 119 -6.47 -3.39 17.81
N VAL A 120 -6.09 -4.64 17.63
CA VAL A 120 -7.04 -5.78 17.58
C VAL A 120 -7.37 -6.30 18.99
N GLN A 121 -6.38 -6.55 19.84
CA GLN A 121 -6.59 -7.19 21.16
C GLN A 121 -6.65 -6.18 22.33
N GLY A 122 -6.06 -5.00 22.19
CA GLY A 122 -6.04 -3.97 23.24
C GLY A 122 -4.94 -4.13 24.28
N THR A 123 -4.00 -5.06 24.10
CA THR A 123 -2.91 -5.31 25.06
C THR A 123 -1.88 -4.18 25.05
N THR A 124 -1.75 -3.45 26.16
CA THR A 124 -0.88 -2.27 26.29
C THR A 124 0.60 -2.56 26.05
N ALA A 125 1.09 -3.74 26.45
CA ALA A 125 2.49 -4.13 26.23
C ALA A 125 2.92 -4.07 24.75
N HIS A 126 2.01 -4.39 23.82
CA HIS A 126 2.28 -4.27 22.38
C HIS A 126 2.23 -2.81 21.91
N GLY A 127 1.29 -2.01 22.43
CA GLY A 127 1.23 -0.58 22.13
C GLY A 127 2.49 0.14 22.61
N ASP A 128 2.98 -0.20 23.80
CA ASP A 128 4.22 0.34 24.37
C ASP A 128 5.44 -0.05 23.54
N CYS A 129 5.53 -1.31 23.09
CA CYS A 129 6.59 -1.76 22.20
C CYS A 129 6.62 -0.96 20.88
N ALA A 130 5.47 -0.84 20.20
CA ALA A 130 5.38 -0.07 18.96
C ALA A 130 5.73 1.42 19.17
N ARG A 131 5.21 2.05 20.23
CA ARG A 131 5.57 3.43 20.61
C ARG A 131 7.08 3.58 20.83
N ASN A 132 7.69 2.66 21.58
CA ASN A 132 9.11 2.74 21.92
C ASN A 132 9.98 2.67 20.66
N ILE A 133 9.65 1.79 19.70
CA ILE A 133 10.35 1.72 18.41
C ILE A 133 10.20 3.04 17.64
N LEU A 134 8.98 3.56 17.48
CA LEU A 134 8.73 4.83 16.76
C LEU A 134 9.48 6.02 17.40
N ASN A 135 9.43 6.12 18.73
CA ASN A 135 10.12 7.18 19.47
C ASN A 135 11.65 7.06 19.39
N ALA A 136 12.20 5.84 19.43
CA ALA A 136 13.63 5.59 19.38
C ALA A 136 14.23 5.98 18.02
N TRP A 137 13.59 5.60 16.92
CA TRP A 137 14.03 5.97 15.57
C TRP A 137 13.90 7.47 15.32
N SER A 138 12.76 8.07 15.66
CA SER A 138 12.56 9.53 15.47
C SER A 138 13.51 10.40 16.31
N ALA A 139 14.08 9.87 17.39
CA ALA A 139 15.10 10.56 18.17
C ALA A 139 16.52 10.44 17.60
N ARG A 140 16.79 9.43 16.76
CA ARG A 140 18.16 9.05 16.40
C ARG A 140 18.48 9.17 14.92
N LEU A 141 17.55 8.78 14.04
CA LEU A 141 17.79 8.71 12.60
C LEU A 141 17.86 10.09 11.99
N THR A 142 18.99 10.40 11.36
CA THR A 142 19.22 11.67 10.68
C THR A 142 19.42 11.51 9.18
N THR A 143 19.84 10.31 8.72
CA THR A 143 20.27 10.13 7.33
C THR A 143 19.92 8.74 6.78
N VAL A 144 19.36 8.71 5.57
CA VAL A 144 19.32 7.53 4.69
C VAL A 144 20.27 7.81 3.51
N THR A 145 21.17 6.88 3.21
CA THR A 145 22.22 7.05 2.18
C THR A 145 22.60 5.70 1.54
N GLY A 146 23.61 5.72 0.67
CA GLY A 146 24.09 4.58 -0.12
C GLY A 146 24.19 4.90 -1.60
N ASN A 147 24.20 3.87 -2.43
CA ASN A 147 24.12 4.03 -3.90
C ASN A 147 22.67 4.40 -4.31
N ALA A 148 22.25 4.08 -5.55
CA ALA A 148 20.86 4.28 -5.97
C ALA A 148 19.84 3.62 -5.03
N ASP A 149 20.15 2.48 -4.43
CA ASP A 149 19.23 1.72 -3.56
C ASP A 149 18.79 2.51 -2.31
N ARG A 150 19.44 3.63 -1.97
CA ARG A 150 18.95 4.57 -0.95
C ARG A 150 17.52 5.06 -1.22
N PHE A 151 17.11 5.17 -2.49
CA PHE A 151 15.74 5.53 -2.87
C PHE A 151 14.76 4.41 -2.56
N LEU A 152 15.14 3.14 -2.74
CA LEU A 152 14.33 2.00 -2.30
C LEU A 152 14.19 1.98 -0.78
N ALA A 153 15.26 2.29 -0.03
CA ALA A 153 15.16 2.42 1.43
C ALA A 153 14.21 3.54 1.85
N ALA A 154 14.35 4.74 1.26
CA ALA A 154 13.49 5.88 1.58
C ALA A 154 12.02 5.66 1.18
N GLY A 155 11.80 4.99 0.05
CA GLY A 155 10.47 4.68 -0.46
C GLY A 155 9.79 3.60 0.36
N ILE A 156 10.36 2.38 0.33
CA ILE A 156 9.76 1.19 0.95
C ILE A 156 9.59 1.40 2.45
N TYR A 157 10.67 1.70 3.17
CA TYR A 157 10.58 1.78 4.62
C TYR A 157 9.86 3.06 5.06
N GLY A 158 9.96 4.14 4.29
CA GLY A 158 9.27 5.39 4.62
C GLY A 158 7.74 5.26 4.61
N TYR A 159 7.16 4.64 3.58
CA TYR A 159 5.70 4.45 3.55
C TYR A 159 5.23 3.50 4.64
N GLN A 160 5.96 2.40 4.86
CA GLN A 160 5.62 1.44 5.90
C GLN A 160 5.66 2.11 7.28
N PHE A 161 6.71 2.90 7.55
CA PHE A 161 6.89 3.53 8.85
C PHE A 161 5.87 4.63 9.13
N ALA A 162 5.49 5.42 8.11
CA ALA A 162 4.38 6.36 8.21
C ALA A 162 3.05 5.66 8.53
N ASN A 163 2.80 4.50 7.91
CA ASN A 163 1.59 3.71 8.19
C ASN A 163 1.56 3.14 9.62
N VAL A 164 2.72 2.76 10.18
CA VAL A 164 2.79 2.39 11.61
C VAL A 164 2.50 3.58 12.51
N ALA A 165 3.06 4.76 12.19
CA ALA A 165 2.78 5.98 12.96
C ALA A 165 1.30 6.38 12.89
N GLU A 166 0.63 6.20 11.75
CA GLU A 166 -0.82 6.36 11.63
C GLU A 166 -1.59 5.44 12.58
N LEU A 167 -1.22 4.15 12.62
CA LEU A 167 -1.80 3.20 13.56
C LEU A 167 -1.55 3.57 15.02
N MET A 168 -0.54 4.37 15.35
CA MET A 168 -0.18 4.74 16.72
C MET A 168 -0.47 6.21 17.06
N ARG A 169 -1.09 6.98 16.14
CA ARG A 169 -1.24 8.46 16.22
C ARG A 169 -1.79 8.98 17.55
N ASP A 170 -2.74 8.26 18.13
CA ASP A 170 -3.46 8.58 19.37
C ASP A 170 -2.88 7.85 20.61
N TYR A 171 -1.79 7.10 20.46
CA TYR A 171 -1.24 6.29 21.55
C TYR A 171 -0.48 7.14 22.59
N PRO A 172 -0.78 7.02 23.89
CA PRO A 172 -0.12 7.79 24.93
C PRO A 172 1.41 7.67 24.94
N GLY A 173 2.08 8.83 24.93
CA GLY A 173 3.54 8.94 24.94
C GLY A 173 4.22 8.79 23.58
N PHE A 174 3.47 8.57 22.49
CA PHE A 174 4.06 8.65 21.14
C PHE A 174 4.37 10.11 20.80
N ASP A 175 5.64 10.42 20.51
CA ASP A 175 6.07 11.74 20.07
C ASP A 175 5.81 11.91 18.57
N LEU A 176 4.53 12.09 18.23
CA LEU A 176 4.07 12.23 16.85
C LEU A 176 4.72 13.41 16.14
N ALA A 177 4.94 14.53 16.84
CA ALA A 177 5.52 15.74 16.26
C ALA A 177 6.98 15.52 15.81
N ARG A 178 7.80 14.89 16.67
CA ARG A 178 9.17 14.51 16.30
C ARG A 178 9.18 13.48 15.17
N PHE A 179 8.26 12.52 15.22
CA PHE A 179 8.16 11.51 14.18
C PHE A 179 7.81 12.12 12.82
N LYS A 180 6.80 13.01 12.73
CA LYS A 180 6.47 13.77 11.51
C LYS A 180 7.68 14.53 10.99
N THR A 181 8.44 15.16 11.89
CA THR A 181 9.68 15.88 11.53
C THR A 181 10.73 14.96 10.89
N MET A 182 10.96 13.77 11.45
CA MET A 182 11.86 12.78 10.84
C MET A 182 11.38 12.37 9.44
N MET A 183 10.08 12.09 9.28
CA MET A 183 9.52 11.70 7.98
C MET A 183 9.71 12.79 6.91
N LEU A 184 9.48 14.07 7.28
CA LEU A 184 9.62 15.21 6.38
C LEU A 184 11.08 15.54 6.05
N ASN A 185 12.02 15.34 6.97
CA ASN A 185 13.42 15.77 6.80
C ASN A 185 14.35 14.65 6.31
N VAL A 186 14.05 13.40 6.63
CA VAL A 186 14.93 12.25 6.29
C VAL A 186 14.40 11.48 5.08
N PHE A 187 13.10 11.20 5.04
CA PHE A 187 12.52 10.33 4.00
C PHE A 187 12.03 11.13 2.79
N TYR A 188 11.18 12.15 3.00
CA TYR A 188 10.58 12.91 1.91
C TYR A 188 11.60 13.47 0.88
N PRO A 189 12.76 14.06 1.26
CA PRO A 189 13.66 14.67 0.27
C PRO A 189 14.21 13.68 -0.75
N LEU A 190 14.54 12.45 -0.33
CA LEU A 190 14.99 11.39 -1.25
C LEU A 190 13.87 10.97 -2.20
N ASN A 191 12.65 10.76 -1.67
CA ASN A 191 11.51 10.37 -2.49
C ASN A 191 11.16 11.45 -3.53
N ASN A 192 11.12 12.71 -3.10
CA ASN A 192 10.87 13.84 -3.98
C ASN A 192 11.96 13.98 -5.05
N SER A 193 13.23 13.91 -4.64
CA SER A 193 14.35 13.98 -5.59
C SER A 193 14.31 12.85 -6.61
N PHE A 194 13.90 11.64 -6.22
CA PHE A 194 13.75 10.54 -7.16
C PHE A 194 12.67 10.81 -8.22
N LEU A 195 11.49 11.28 -7.81
CA LEU A 195 10.40 11.57 -8.76
C LEU A 195 10.69 12.77 -9.69
N VAL A 196 11.57 13.68 -9.28
CA VAL A 196 11.92 14.88 -10.06
C VAL A 196 13.14 14.65 -10.95
N ASN A 197 14.19 14.02 -10.42
CA ASN A 197 15.50 13.93 -11.07
C ASN A 197 15.85 12.52 -11.52
N HIS A 198 15.12 11.49 -11.08
CA HIS A 198 15.35 10.07 -11.41
C HIS A 198 16.82 9.63 -11.25
N ASN A 199 17.48 10.13 -10.20
CA ASN A 199 18.91 9.88 -9.92
C ASN A 199 19.81 10.16 -11.15
N ASP A 200 19.52 11.26 -11.85
CA ASP A 200 20.26 11.74 -13.02
C ASP A 200 20.30 10.76 -14.19
N ALA A 201 19.39 9.77 -14.21
CA ALA A 201 19.24 8.79 -15.28
C ALA A 201 18.08 9.17 -16.19
N CYS A 202 18.03 8.55 -17.37
CA CYS A 202 16.85 8.68 -18.22
C CYS A 202 15.58 8.19 -17.52
N ILE A 203 14.44 8.80 -17.87
CA ILE A 203 13.17 8.62 -17.14
C ILE A 203 12.71 7.16 -17.07
N THR A 204 13.04 6.34 -18.07
CA THR A 204 12.67 4.92 -18.15
C THR A 204 13.71 3.97 -17.55
N ASN A 205 14.84 4.48 -17.04
CA ASN A 205 15.94 3.64 -16.54
C ASN A 205 15.51 2.76 -15.36
N TYR A 206 14.75 3.34 -14.45
CA TYR A 206 14.29 2.67 -13.25
C TYR A 206 12.95 1.97 -13.48
N TRP A 207 12.80 0.76 -12.94
CA TRP A 207 11.59 -0.04 -13.05
C TRP A 207 10.44 0.56 -12.21
N ALA A 208 9.20 0.18 -12.52
CA ALA A 208 8.00 0.71 -11.86
C ALA A 208 8.06 0.68 -10.33
N ASN A 209 8.64 -0.37 -9.72
CA ASN A 209 8.75 -0.47 -8.25
C ASN A 209 9.50 0.70 -7.57
N TRP A 210 10.44 1.35 -8.27
CA TRP A 210 11.22 2.46 -7.73
C TRP A 210 10.37 3.71 -7.56
N ASP A 211 9.66 4.10 -8.61
CA ASP A 211 8.66 5.17 -8.57
C ASP A 211 7.54 4.82 -7.59
N LEU A 212 7.01 3.59 -7.61
CA LEU A 212 5.90 3.21 -6.73
C LEU A 212 6.24 3.28 -5.24
N CYS A 213 7.44 2.86 -4.84
CA CYS A 213 7.83 2.95 -3.42
C CYS A 213 8.00 4.40 -2.96
N THR A 214 8.55 5.27 -3.82
CA THR A 214 8.78 6.69 -3.51
C THR A 214 7.46 7.46 -3.50
N MET A 215 6.56 7.18 -4.45
CA MET A 215 5.18 7.67 -4.46
C MET A 215 4.39 7.24 -3.22
N ASN A 216 4.47 5.96 -2.84
CA ASN A 216 3.82 5.46 -1.62
C ASN A 216 4.31 6.20 -0.38
N SER A 217 5.61 6.45 -0.29
CA SER A 217 6.20 7.18 0.84
C SER A 217 5.72 8.62 0.89
N ILE A 218 5.69 9.34 -0.24
CA ILE A 218 5.17 10.71 -0.30
C ILE A 218 3.69 10.74 0.08
N LEU A 219 2.87 9.81 -0.44
CA LEU A 219 1.44 9.72 -0.11
C LEU A 219 1.22 9.47 1.39
N ALA A 220 1.91 8.48 1.95
CA ALA A 220 1.80 8.15 3.37
C ALA A 220 2.28 9.28 4.28
N ILE A 221 3.35 10.00 3.89
CA ILE A 221 3.85 11.18 4.60
C ILE A 221 2.83 12.32 4.51
N GLY A 222 2.22 12.54 3.34
CA GLY A 222 1.17 13.54 3.14
C GLY A 222 -0.01 13.30 4.09
N ILE A 223 -0.49 12.06 4.16
CA ILE A 223 -1.56 11.66 5.09
C ILE A 223 -1.09 11.85 6.55
N LEU A 224 0.05 11.29 6.94
CA LEU A 224 0.55 11.41 8.32
C LEU A 224 0.75 12.88 8.74
N CYS A 225 1.20 13.74 7.83
CA CYS A 225 1.51 15.13 8.14
C CYS A 225 0.34 16.09 7.93
N ASP A 226 -0.82 15.61 7.50
CA ASP A 226 -1.96 16.47 7.12
C ASP A 226 -1.56 17.46 6.00
N ASP A 227 -0.68 17.02 5.08
CA ASP A 227 -0.04 17.82 4.04
C ASP A 227 -0.65 17.53 2.65
N ALA A 228 -1.61 18.39 2.29
CA ALA A 228 -2.32 18.32 1.02
C ALA A 228 -1.40 18.40 -0.20
N ALA A 229 -0.33 19.22 -0.16
CA ALA A 229 0.55 19.38 -1.30
C ALA A 229 1.33 18.09 -1.61
N LYS A 230 1.77 17.36 -0.58
CA LYS A 230 2.43 16.06 -0.76
C LYS A 230 1.44 14.98 -1.20
N TYR A 231 0.22 15.00 -0.67
CA TYR A 231 -0.85 14.11 -1.15
C TYR A 231 -1.10 14.32 -2.64
N ASP A 232 -1.33 15.57 -3.05
CA ASP A 232 -1.59 15.95 -4.44
C ASP A 232 -0.40 15.64 -5.35
N GLN A 233 0.82 15.86 -4.88
CA GLN A 233 2.04 15.47 -5.61
C GLN A 233 2.01 13.98 -5.98
N ALA A 234 1.74 13.11 -4.99
CA ALA A 234 1.74 11.68 -5.21
C ALA A 234 0.60 11.24 -6.14
N VAL A 235 -0.63 11.72 -5.92
CA VAL A 235 -1.80 11.38 -6.75
C VAL A 235 -1.63 11.90 -8.18
N ASN A 236 -1.11 13.12 -8.35
CA ASN A 236 -0.83 13.67 -9.67
C ASN A 236 0.26 12.85 -10.38
N TYR A 237 1.32 12.43 -9.69
CA TYR A 237 2.34 11.57 -10.30
C TYR A 237 1.77 10.20 -10.71
N PHE A 238 0.88 9.61 -9.92
CA PHE A 238 0.18 8.38 -10.32
C PHE A 238 -0.54 8.54 -11.66
N LYS A 239 -1.24 9.66 -11.87
CA LYS A 239 -2.03 9.91 -13.08
C LYS A 239 -1.18 10.36 -14.27
N ASN A 240 -0.20 11.22 -14.02
CA ASN A 240 0.46 12.06 -15.02
C ASN A 240 2.00 12.05 -14.93
N GLY A 241 2.59 11.27 -14.03
CA GLY A 241 4.04 11.19 -13.85
C GLY A 241 4.76 10.69 -15.10
N ALA A 242 5.98 11.17 -15.30
CA ALA A 242 6.78 10.81 -16.48
C ALA A 242 7.45 9.43 -16.32
N GLY A 243 7.70 8.98 -15.10
CA GLY A 243 8.38 7.71 -14.82
C GLY A 243 7.45 6.50 -14.76
N ASN A 244 8.08 5.33 -14.62
CA ASN A 244 7.45 4.02 -14.78
C ASN A 244 6.45 3.65 -13.67
N GLY A 245 6.34 4.42 -12.59
CA GLY A 245 5.33 4.18 -11.54
C GLY A 245 3.97 4.83 -11.80
N SER A 246 3.91 5.78 -12.74
CA SER A 246 2.62 6.33 -13.18
C SER A 246 1.79 5.25 -13.89
N ILE A 247 0.47 5.28 -13.72
CA ILE A 247 -0.41 4.15 -14.03
C ILE A 247 -0.36 3.67 -15.48
N ARG A 248 -0.14 4.58 -16.44
CA ARG A 248 -0.04 4.25 -17.87
C ARG A 248 1.34 3.74 -18.27
N HIS A 249 2.40 4.10 -17.54
CA HIS A 249 3.75 3.58 -17.78
C HIS A 249 3.98 2.25 -17.04
N ALA A 250 3.42 2.10 -15.83
CA ALA A 250 3.44 0.85 -15.06
C ALA A 250 2.65 -0.28 -15.74
N ILE A 251 1.63 0.09 -16.53
CA ILE A 251 0.75 -0.84 -17.23
C ILE A 251 0.61 -0.36 -18.69
N PRO A 252 1.62 -0.55 -19.53
CA PRO A 252 1.70 0.08 -20.85
C PRO A 252 0.72 -0.49 -21.88
N PHE A 253 0.36 -1.77 -21.77
CA PHE A 253 -0.46 -2.45 -22.78
C PHE A 253 -1.73 -3.03 -22.16
N VAL A 254 -2.88 -2.79 -22.78
CA VAL A 254 -4.19 -3.31 -22.37
C VAL A 254 -4.70 -4.26 -23.43
N TYR A 255 -5.12 -5.46 -23.01
CA TYR A 255 -5.72 -6.51 -23.82
C TYR A 255 -7.22 -6.58 -23.47
N ASP A 256 -7.99 -5.61 -23.98
CA ASP A 256 -9.39 -5.42 -23.58
C ASP A 256 -10.27 -6.63 -23.92
N ASP A 257 -9.97 -7.34 -25.01
CA ASP A 257 -10.64 -8.58 -25.43
C ASP A 257 -10.50 -9.71 -24.41
N GLN A 258 -9.44 -9.69 -23.60
CA GLN A 258 -9.15 -10.69 -22.56
C GLN A 258 -9.42 -10.16 -21.14
N GLY A 259 -9.73 -8.87 -20.99
CA GLY A 259 -9.83 -8.21 -19.69
C GLY A 259 -8.52 -8.18 -18.91
N LEU A 260 -7.38 -8.18 -19.61
CA LEU A 260 -6.03 -8.24 -19.03
C LEU A 260 -5.21 -7.00 -19.42
N ALA A 261 -4.13 -6.73 -18.67
CA ALA A 261 -3.17 -5.69 -19.05
C ALA A 261 -1.75 -6.09 -18.61
N GLN A 262 -0.76 -5.81 -19.45
CA GLN A 262 0.63 -6.19 -19.16
C GLN A 262 1.22 -5.29 -18.08
N TRP A 263 1.79 -5.90 -17.04
CA TRP A 263 2.61 -5.17 -16.07
C TRP A 263 4.01 -4.91 -16.62
N GLN A 264 4.53 -3.70 -16.45
CA GLN A 264 5.80 -3.22 -17.02
C GLN A 264 7.00 -4.14 -16.73
N GLU A 265 7.09 -4.69 -15.50
CA GLU A 265 8.21 -5.56 -15.10
C GLU A 265 8.06 -7.03 -15.53
N SER A 266 6.98 -7.41 -16.23
CA SER A 266 6.67 -8.82 -16.54
C SER A 266 7.75 -9.53 -17.37
N GLY A 267 8.46 -8.78 -18.22
CA GLY A 267 9.58 -9.31 -19.01
C GLY A 267 10.89 -9.45 -18.23
N ARG A 268 11.01 -8.83 -17.04
CA ARG A 268 12.20 -8.87 -16.18
C ARG A 268 12.19 -10.15 -15.35
N ASP A 269 11.28 -10.23 -14.39
CA ASP A 269 11.03 -11.40 -13.54
C ASP A 269 9.71 -11.24 -12.78
N GLN A 270 9.19 -12.35 -12.27
CA GLN A 270 7.92 -12.34 -11.54
C GLN A 270 8.06 -11.83 -10.11
N GLY A 271 9.24 -11.89 -9.50
CA GLY A 271 9.44 -11.42 -8.14
C GLY A 271 9.23 -9.92 -8.00
N HIS A 272 9.75 -9.14 -8.95
CA HIS A 272 9.51 -7.69 -9.00
C HIS A 272 8.16 -7.33 -9.59
N THR A 273 7.62 -8.14 -10.50
CA THR A 273 6.24 -8.00 -10.97
C THR A 273 5.25 -8.07 -9.80
N LEU A 274 5.38 -9.09 -8.93
CA LEU A 274 4.56 -9.24 -7.73
C LEU A 274 4.77 -8.11 -6.72
N MET A 275 6.02 -7.65 -6.54
CA MET A 275 6.33 -6.48 -5.70
C MET A 275 5.59 -5.23 -6.19
N GLY A 276 5.63 -4.96 -7.49
CA GLY A 276 4.96 -3.82 -8.12
C GLY A 276 3.44 -3.86 -7.93
N ILE A 277 2.82 -5.02 -8.10
CA ILE A 277 1.38 -5.20 -7.81
C ILE A 277 1.06 -4.88 -6.35
N GLY A 278 1.88 -5.34 -5.40
CA GLY A 278 1.72 -5.02 -3.98
C GLY A 278 1.83 -3.53 -3.69
N GLN A 279 2.83 -2.86 -4.27
CA GLN A 279 3.06 -1.42 -4.05
C GLN A 279 1.97 -0.56 -4.70
N MET A 280 1.49 -0.92 -5.89
CA MET A 280 0.35 -0.24 -6.51
C MET A 280 -0.94 -0.47 -5.71
N GLY A 281 -1.13 -1.68 -5.17
CA GLY A 281 -2.22 -1.99 -4.25
C GLY A 281 -2.19 -1.12 -2.99
N ALA A 282 -1.03 -1.00 -2.35
CA ALA A 282 -0.84 -0.12 -1.20
C ALA A 282 -1.16 1.34 -1.51
N PHE A 283 -0.72 1.84 -2.68
CA PHE A 283 -0.97 3.21 -3.12
C PHE A 283 -2.48 3.47 -3.28
N CYS A 284 -3.16 2.59 -4.00
CA CYS A 284 -4.59 2.70 -4.23
C CYS A 284 -5.40 2.56 -2.93
N GLU A 285 -5.00 1.70 -1.99
CA GLU A 285 -5.68 1.55 -0.71
C GLU A 285 -5.53 2.78 0.19
N MET A 286 -4.32 3.37 0.24
CA MET A 286 -4.12 4.63 0.96
C MET A 286 -4.96 5.76 0.36
N ALA A 287 -5.01 5.88 -0.97
CA ALA A 287 -5.87 6.85 -1.63
C ALA A 287 -7.38 6.60 -1.38
N TRP A 288 -7.79 5.32 -1.41
CA TRP A 288 -9.17 4.91 -1.14
C TRP A 288 -9.62 5.30 0.27
N ASN A 289 -8.76 5.12 1.27
CA ASN A 289 -9.06 5.51 2.66
C ASN A 289 -9.14 7.04 2.84
N GLN A 290 -8.68 7.81 1.85
CA GLN A 290 -8.84 9.27 1.76
C GLN A 290 -10.01 9.71 0.88
N GLY A 291 -10.76 8.76 0.31
CA GLY A 291 -11.93 9.01 -0.54
C GLY A 291 -11.63 9.15 -2.03
N GLU A 292 -10.42 8.82 -2.49
CA GLU A 292 -10.03 8.87 -3.91
C GLU A 292 -9.99 7.45 -4.50
N ASP A 293 -10.80 7.19 -5.53
CA ASP A 293 -10.88 5.89 -6.20
C ASP A 293 -9.82 5.73 -7.29
N LEU A 294 -8.59 5.39 -6.88
CA LEU A 294 -7.51 5.05 -7.82
C LEU A 294 -7.53 3.59 -8.29
N TYR A 295 -8.24 2.71 -7.58
CA TYR A 295 -8.49 1.34 -8.04
C TYR A 295 -9.31 1.31 -9.34
N GLY A 296 -10.33 2.18 -9.43
CA GLY A 296 -11.18 2.32 -10.61
C GLY A 296 -10.57 3.10 -11.77
N TYR A 297 -9.43 3.77 -11.56
CA TYR A 297 -8.86 4.71 -12.51
C TYR A 297 -8.50 4.08 -13.86
N ASP A 298 -8.66 4.86 -14.93
CA ASP A 298 -8.38 4.47 -16.33
C ASP A 298 -9.06 3.15 -16.74
N ASN A 299 -10.36 3.04 -16.44
CA ASN A 299 -11.20 1.86 -16.71
C ASN A 299 -10.70 0.58 -16.02
N ASN A 300 -10.47 0.67 -14.70
CA ASN A 300 -9.90 -0.40 -13.87
C ASN A 300 -8.59 -0.96 -14.43
N ARG A 301 -7.68 -0.11 -14.96
CA ARG A 301 -6.41 -0.56 -15.57
C ARG A 301 -5.60 -1.43 -14.60
N PHE A 302 -5.57 -1.05 -13.32
CA PHE A 302 -4.86 -1.82 -12.30
C PHE A 302 -5.49 -3.20 -12.04
N LEU A 303 -6.83 -3.32 -12.05
CA LEU A 303 -7.51 -4.61 -11.94
C LEU A 303 -7.05 -5.57 -13.05
N LYS A 304 -7.05 -5.10 -14.29
CA LYS A 304 -6.64 -5.88 -15.47
C LYS A 304 -5.19 -6.36 -15.35
N ALA A 305 -4.30 -5.52 -14.84
CA ALA A 305 -2.90 -5.89 -14.60
C ALA A 305 -2.72 -6.87 -13.43
N ALA A 306 -3.42 -6.68 -12.32
CA ALA A 306 -3.38 -7.61 -11.20
C ALA A 306 -3.93 -9.00 -11.60
N GLN A 307 -5.00 -9.04 -12.39
CA GLN A 307 -5.53 -10.28 -12.97
C GLN A 307 -4.53 -10.96 -13.91
N TYR A 308 -3.85 -10.19 -14.75
CA TYR A 308 -2.79 -10.68 -15.64
C TYR A 308 -1.65 -11.33 -14.86
N VAL A 309 -1.10 -10.63 -13.86
CA VAL A 309 0.01 -11.12 -13.05
C VAL A 309 -0.40 -12.34 -12.24
N ALA A 310 -1.59 -12.31 -11.64
CA ALA A 310 -2.13 -13.46 -10.90
C ALA A 310 -2.31 -14.68 -11.81
N LYS A 311 -2.90 -14.50 -13.00
CA LYS A 311 -3.10 -15.57 -13.99
C LYS A 311 -1.78 -16.21 -14.36
N TYR A 312 -0.76 -15.40 -14.65
CA TYR A 312 0.55 -15.93 -15.02
C TYR A 312 1.24 -16.68 -13.87
N ASN A 313 1.16 -16.17 -12.64
CA ASN A 313 1.77 -16.81 -11.47
C ASN A 313 1.00 -18.05 -10.97
N LEU A 314 -0.24 -18.25 -11.39
CA LEU A 314 -1.00 -19.51 -11.26
C LEU A 314 -0.58 -20.56 -12.31
N GLY A 315 0.45 -20.30 -13.12
CA GLY A 315 0.94 -21.23 -14.13
C GLY A 315 0.19 -21.18 -15.46
N GLN A 316 -0.73 -20.24 -15.66
CA GLN A 316 -1.45 -20.07 -16.94
C GLN A 316 -0.75 -19.07 -17.85
N ASP A 317 -0.99 -19.15 -19.16
CA ASP A 317 -0.40 -18.23 -20.12
C ASP A 317 -1.16 -16.91 -20.23
N VAL A 318 -0.43 -15.87 -20.62
CA VAL A 318 -0.92 -14.50 -20.84
C VAL A 318 -0.27 -13.92 -22.09
N PRO A 319 -0.95 -13.00 -22.82
CA PRO A 319 -0.36 -12.32 -23.96
C PRO A 319 0.84 -11.47 -23.52
N PHE A 320 1.84 -11.29 -24.38
CA PHE A 320 2.95 -10.37 -24.09
C PHE A 320 3.27 -9.53 -25.31
N THR A 321 3.21 -8.22 -25.14
CA THR A 321 3.63 -7.23 -26.13
C THR A 321 5.05 -6.81 -25.80
N LYS A 322 5.91 -6.81 -26.83
CA LYS A 322 7.30 -6.37 -26.72
C LYS A 322 7.39 -5.07 -25.93
N TYR A 323 8.13 -5.10 -24.83
CA TYR A 323 8.35 -3.96 -23.97
C TYR A 323 9.74 -3.38 -24.23
N THR A 324 9.83 -2.06 -24.41
CA THR A 324 11.09 -1.36 -24.69
C THR A 324 11.32 -0.26 -23.66
N TRP A 325 12.58 0.00 -23.34
CA TRP A 325 12.97 1.09 -22.44
C TRP A 325 14.38 1.60 -22.75
N GLY A 326 14.71 2.81 -22.27
CA GLY A 326 16.08 3.31 -22.20
C GLY A 326 16.71 3.04 -20.84
N THR A 327 18.00 2.71 -20.79
CA THR A 327 18.78 2.51 -19.56
C THR A 327 19.99 3.45 -19.48
N GLY A 328 20.46 3.72 -18.27
CA GLY A 328 21.55 4.64 -17.99
C GLY A 328 21.17 6.11 -18.18
N GLN A 329 22.18 6.97 -18.30
CA GLN A 329 21.98 8.40 -18.57
C GLN A 329 21.70 8.67 -20.05
N ASP A 330 22.30 7.88 -20.95
CA ASP A 330 22.21 8.07 -22.40
C ASP A 330 20.97 7.43 -23.06
N CYS A 331 19.97 7.00 -22.27
CA CYS A 331 18.75 6.34 -22.76
C CYS A 331 19.03 5.11 -23.64
N ALA A 332 20.06 4.31 -23.36
CA ALA A 332 20.47 3.21 -24.22
C ALA A 332 19.34 2.19 -24.39
N TYR A 333 18.99 1.86 -25.63
CA TYR A 333 17.84 0.99 -25.94
C TYR A 333 17.98 -0.39 -25.32
N ARG A 334 16.87 -0.88 -24.76
CA ARG A 334 16.68 -2.24 -24.26
C ARG A 334 15.27 -2.71 -24.60
N GLU A 335 15.11 -4.03 -24.66
CA GLU A 335 13.80 -4.64 -24.89
C GLU A 335 13.66 -6.00 -24.20
N HIS A 336 12.41 -6.35 -23.91
CA HIS A 336 11.97 -7.71 -23.60
C HIS A 336 10.95 -8.11 -24.66
N THR A 337 11.18 -9.24 -25.33
CA THR A 337 10.29 -9.77 -26.38
C THR A 337 9.36 -10.86 -25.86
N VAL A 338 9.62 -11.37 -24.66
CA VAL A 338 8.83 -12.43 -24.01
C VAL A 338 8.64 -12.12 -22.53
N ILE A 339 7.56 -12.67 -21.95
CA ILE A 339 7.37 -12.68 -20.50
C ILE A 339 8.42 -13.59 -19.83
N SER A 340 8.97 -13.16 -18.69
CA SER A 340 9.97 -13.93 -17.96
C SER A 340 9.32 -14.99 -17.06
N ALA A 341 9.85 -16.21 -17.07
CA ALA A 341 9.47 -17.28 -16.16
C ALA A 341 10.26 -17.25 -14.84
N ALA A 342 11.25 -16.36 -14.70
CA ALA A 342 12.05 -16.24 -13.49
C ALA A 342 11.14 -15.90 -12.29
N SER A 343 11.27 -16.66 -11.20
CA SER A 343 10.47 -16.53 -9.97
C SER A 343 8.96 -16.71 -10.16
N ARG A 344 8.51 -17.34 -11.26
CA ARG A 344 7.08 -17.60 -11.50
C ARG A 344 6.47 -18.46 -10.40
N GLY A 345 5.33 -18.03 -9.88
CA GLY A 345 4.64 -18.69 -8.77
C GLY A 345 5.19 -18.34 -7.39
N GLN A 346 6.09 -17.34 -7.29
CA GLN A 346 6.53 -16.83 -5.99
C GLN A 346 5.32 -16.33 -5.18
N VAL A 347 5.34 -16.62 -3.88
CA VAL A 347 4.32 -16.22 -2.93
C VAL A 347 4.72 -14.89 -2.26
N ARG A 348 3.80 -13.93 -2.19
CA ARG A 348 3.93 -12.63 -1.50
C ARG A 348 2.58 -12.20 -0.90
N PRO A 349 2.56 -11.39 0.18
CA PRO A 349 1.33 -10.97 0.85
C PRO A 349 0.74 -9.72 0.19
N VAL A 350 0.29 -9.87 -1.05
CA VAL A 350 -0.18 -8.75 -1.91
C VAL A 350 -1.59 -8.96 -2.44
N TRP A 351 -2.22 -10.09 -2.14
CA TRP A 351 -3.42 -10.55 -2.82
C TRP A 351 -4.69 -10.25 -2.05
N GLU A 352 -4.67 -10.33 -0.72
CA GLU A 352 -5.88 -10.09 0.09
C GLU A 352 -6.38 -8.64 -0.02
N ILE A 353 -5.47 -7.66 -0.07
CA ILE A 353 -5.81 -6.24 -0.28
C ILE A 353 -6.58 -6.04 -1.59
N LEU A 354 -6.17 -6.72 -2.66
CA LEU A 354 -6.80 -6.64 -3.98
C LEU A 354 -8.08 -7.46 -4.04
N HIS A 355 -8.05 -8.68 -3.53
CA HIS A 355 -9.20 -9.60 -3.51
C HIS A 355 -10.38 -8.96 -2.78
N PHE A 356 -10.18 -8.49 -1.54
CA PHE A 356 -11.26 -7.90 -0.76
C PHE A 356 -11.68 -6.53 -1.27
N HIS A 357 -10.78 -5.74 -1.85
CA HIS A 357 -11.18 -4.50 -2.52
C HIS A 357 -12.15 -4.81 -3.68
N TYR A 358 -11.72 -5.60 -4.66
CA TYR A 358 -12.51 -5.79 -5.88
C TYR A 358 -13.76 -6.65 -5.67
N THR A 359 -13.69 -7.71 -4.86
CA THR A 359 -14.85 -8.60 -4.68
C THR A 359 -15.86 -8.06 -3.67
N ARG A 360 -15.43 -7.34 -2.62
CA ARG A 360 -16.31 -6.95 -1.51
C ARG A 360 -16.67 -5.47 -1.48
N ARG A 361 -15.80 -4.57 -1.95
CA ARG A 361 -16.13 -3.14 -2.08
C ARG A 361 -16.69 -2.81 -3.46
N ARG A 362 -16.16 -3.44 -4.51
CA ARG A 362 -16.54 -3.15 -5.91
C ARG A 362 -17.48 -4.19 -6.54
N TYR A 363 -17.65 -5.35 -5.92
CA TYR A 363 -18.47 -6.45 -6.44
C TYR A 363 -18.09 -6.89 -7.87
N LEU A 364 -16.79 -6.84 -8.19
CA LEU A 364 -16.25 -7.25 -9.49
C LEU A 364 -15.72 -8.68 -9.43
N SER A 365 -15.87 -9.41 -10.54
CA SER A 365 -15.30 -10.74 -10.70
C SER A 365 -13.79 -10.65 -10.97
N VAL A 366 -12.99 -11.26 -10.09
CA VAL A 366 -11.53 -11.30 -10.19
C VAL A 366 -11.00 -12.72 -9.91
N PRO A 367 -11.26 -13.70 -10.80
CA PRO A 367 -11.00 -15.11 -10.53
C PRO A 367 -9.53 -15.43 -10.26
N SER A 368 -8.58 -14.85 -11.01
CA SER A 368 -7.15 -15.12 -10.83
C SER A 368 -6.61 -14.50 -9.55
N ILE A 369 -7.00 -13.26 -9.22
CA ILE A 369 -6.64 -12.63 -7.94
C ILE A 369 -7.22 -13.45 -6.78
N SER A 370 -8.47 -13.92 -6.89
CA SER A 370 -9.11 -14.71 -5.83
C SER A 370 -8.44 -16.07 -5.65
N ALA A 371 -8.03 -16.73 -6.74
CA ALA A 371 -7.28 -17.98 -6.68
C ALA A 371 -5.89 -17.78 -6.06
N MET A 372 -5.16 -16.72 -6.43
CA MET A 372 -3.89 -16.38 -5.77
C MET A 372 -4.09 -16.07 -4.28
N ALA A 373 -5.08 -15.25 -3.93
CA ALA A 373 -5.39 -14.95 -2.52
C ALA A 373 -5.67 -16.22 -1.71
N ALA A 374 -6.43 -17.17 -2.27
CA ALA A 374 -6.68 -18.47 -1.64
C ALA A 374 -5.41 -19.32 -1.48
N GLN A 375 -4.48 -19.29 -2.44
CA GLN A 375 -3.21 -20.02 -2.35
C GLN A 375 -2.25 -19.45 -1.31
N VAL A 376 -2.29 -18.14 -1.08
CA VAL A 376 -1.39 -17.44 -0.14
C VAL A 376 -1.95 -17.42 1.29
N ARG A 377 -3.27 -17.49 1.46
CA ARG A 377 -3.94 -17.36 2.77
C ARG A 377 -3.51 -18.46 3.76
N PRO A 378 -3.32 -18.13 5.05
CA PRO A 378 -3.33 -16.78 5.64
C PRO A 378 -2.06 -15.99 5.30
N GLU A 379 -2.24 -14.75 4.82
CA GLU A 379 -1.13 -13.83 4.57
C GLU A 379 -0.44 -13.46 5.87
N GLY A 380 0.86 -13.68 5.93
CA GLY A 380 1.76 -13.21 6.98
C GLY A 380 2.46 -11.90 6.60
N GLY A 381 3.59 -11.63 7.23
CA GLY A 381 4.42 -10.44 6.99
C GLY A 381 5.77 -10.59 7.68
N GLY A 382 6.63 -9.56 7.62
CA GLY A 382 7.92 -9.53 8.32
C GLY A 382 8.71 -10.84 8.33
N GLY A 383 9.41 -11.14 7.23
CA GLY A 383 10.29 -12.31 7.12
C GLY A 383 9.60 -13.62 6.68
N ASP A 384 8.26 -13.68 6.69
CA ASP A 384 7.47 -14.86 6.30
C ASP A 384 7.67 -15.30 4.85
N TYR A 385 8.18 -14.40 3.99
CA TYR A 385 8.37 -14.61 2.55
C TYR A 385 9.84 -14.47 2.11
N GLY A 386 10.77 -14.60 3.07
CA GLY A 386 12.21 -14.49 2.87
C GLY A 386 12.88 -13.63 3.93
N SER A 387 14.13 -13.95 4.28
CA SER A 387 14.89 -13.26 5.33
C SER A 387 15.59 -11.97 4.87
N THR A 388 15.66 -11.74 3.56
CA THR A 388 16.26 -10.55 2.94
C THR A 388 15.19 -9.51 2.60
N SER A 389 15.59 -8.33 2.10
CA SER A 389 14.70 -7.22 1.76
C SER A 389 13.38 -7.63 1.08
N GLY A 390 13.41 -8.62 0.19
CA GLY A 390 12.23 -9.06 -0.55
C GLY A 390 11.06 -9.52 0.34
N GLY A 391 11.36 -10.14 1.49
CA GLY A 391 10.36 -10.56 2.47
C GLY A 391 9.83 -9.42 3.35
N PHE A 392 10.33 -8.19 3.14
CA PHE A 392 9.97 -6.98 3.88
C PHE A 392 9.49 -5.84 2.97
N ASP A 393 9.36 -6.08 1.65
CA ASP A 393 8.86 -5.09 0.69
C ASP A 393 7.39 -4.70 0.94
N GLN A 394 6.63 -5.55 1.64
CA GLN A 394 5.24 -5.32 2.05
C GLN A 394 5.04 -5.64 3.53
N THR A 395 4.19 -4.87 4.22
CA THR A 395 3.86 -5.09 5.64
C THR A 395 3.08 -6.39 5.90
N GLY A 396 2.24 -6.79 4.93
CA GLY A 396 1.50 -8.05 4.96
C GLY A 396 0.31 -8.07 5.92
N PHE A 397 -0.07 -9.27 6.37
CA PHE A 397 -1.22 -9.58 7.21
C PHE A 397 -2.58 -9.19 6.61
N GLY A 398 -2.71 -9.28 5.28
CA GLY A 398 -3.91 -8.85 4.59
C GLY A 398 -5.16 -9.69 4.90
N THR A 399 -4.98 -10.96 5.26
CA THR A 399 -6.08 -11.84 5.72
C THR A 399 -6.74 -11.31 6.99
N LEU A 400 -5.95 -10.72 7.90
CA LEU A 400 -6.45 -10.06 9.12
C LEU A 400 -6.98 -8.66 8.81
N ALA A 401 -6.24 -7.89 8.02
CA ALA A 401 -6.44 -6.45 7.89
C ALA A 401 -7.50 -6.02 6.86
N TYR A 402 -7.76 -6.83 5.82
CA TYR A 402 -8.58 -6.39 4.68
C TYR A 402 -9.87 -7.21 4.47
N ALA A 403 -9.99 -8.37 5.13
CA ALA A 403 -11.18 -9.22 5.06
C ALA A 403 -12.46 -8.47 5.43
N LYS A 404 -13.58 -8.77 4.75
CA LYS A 404 -14.83 -7.95 4.83
C LYS A 404 -16.12 -8.71 5.02
#